data_AF-A0A960PN82-F1
#
_entry.id   AF-A0A960PN82-F1
#
_cell.length_a   1.000
_cell.length_b   1.000
_cell.length_c   1.000
_cell.angle_alpha   90.00
_cell.angle_beta   90.00
_cell.angle_gamma   90.00
#
_symmetry.space_group_name_H-M   'P 1'
#
loop_
_entity.id
_entity.type
_entity.pdbx_description
1 polymer ?
#
loop_
_entity_poly.entity_id
_entity_poly.type
_entity_poly.pdbx_seq_one_letter_code
_entity_poly.pdbx_strand_id
1 'polypeptide(L)'
;AMAAGVPVVALDAPGVRDVVEDGVNGRLLATEEASALATGLSWLAELPAQRRETLQEGARATARELSIGHTAARTRDLYRRLIQAGRSSWVGGAVLEDSPWHRARRRLAEEWKIVRNLAHALGDLLSEEEE
;
A
#
# COMPACT_ATOMS: atom_id res chain seq x y z
N ALA A 1 11.88 16.15 -10.83
CA ALA A 1 12.58 17.30 -10.22
C ALA A 1 13.70 16.86 -9.27
N MET A 2 13.39 16.26 -8.12
CA MET A 2 14.37 15.99 -7.06
C MET A 2 15.54 15.07 -7.43
N ALA A 3 15.31 14.03 -8.25
CA ALA A 3 16.38 13.16 -8.75
C ALA A 3 17.39 13.92 -9.63
N ALA A 4 16.96 14.99 -10.31
CA ALA A 4 17.84 15.90 -11.04
C ALA A 4 18.50 16.96 -10.12
N GLY A 5 18.24 16.90 -8.81
CA GLY A 5 18.72 17.86 -7.83
C GLY A 5 18.02 19.21 -7.89
N VAL A 6 16.80 19.28 -8.42
CA VAL A 6 16.02 20.52 -8.48
C VAL A 6 15.08 20.60 -7.27
N PRO A 7 15.22 21.61 -6.38
CA PRO A 7 14.31 21.84 -5.27
C PRO A 7 12.90 22.14 -5.77
N VAL A 8 11.89 21.71 -5.03
CA VAL A 8 10.48 21.79 -5.46
C VAL A 8 9.74 22.88 -4.70
N VAL A 9 8.96 23.72 -5.40
CA VAL A 9 7.94 24.59 -4.80
C VAL A 9 6.60 23.94 -5.07
N ALA A 10 5.85 23.57 -4.03
CA ALA A 10 4.60 22.83 -4.17
C ALA A 10 3.58 23.23 -3.09
N LEU A 11 2.30 22.95 -3.35
CA LEU A 11 1.23 23.15 -2.39
C LEU A 11 1.39 22.22 -1.17
N ASP A 12 1.07 22.73 0.01
CA ASP A 12 0.94 21.94 1.23
C ASP A 12 -0.30 21.03 1.18
N ALA A 13 -0.13 19.88 0.54
CA ALA A 13 -1.18 18.88 0.35
C ALA A 13 -0.76 17.49 0.87
N PRO A 14 -1.73 16.61 1.19
CA PRO A 14 -1.45 15.20 1.43
C PRO A 14 -0.66 14.59 0.25
N GLY A 15 0.27 13.67 0.52
CA GLY A 15 1.18 13.13 -0.49
C GLY A 15 2.37 14.03 -0.80
N VAL A 16 2.16 15.35 -0.94
CA VAL A 16 3.28 16.30 -1.12
C VAL A 16 4.12 16.38 0.15
N ARG A 17 3.47 16.45 1.32
CA ARG A 17 4.12 16.44 2.64
C ARG A 17 4.91 15.17 2.94
N ASP A 18 4.64 14.07 2.24
CA ASP A 18 5.38 12.82 2.41
C ASP A 18 6.73 12.85 1.67
N VAL A 19 6.95 13.84 0.81
CA VAL A 19 8.13 13.96 -0.06
C VAL A 19 8.85 15.29 0.14
N VAL A 20 8.13 16.40 0.26
CA VAL A 20 8.69 17.74 0.38
C VAL A 20 8.77 18.15 1.84
N GLU A 21 9.97 18.52 2.29
CA GLU A 21 10.23 19.11 3.59
C GLU A 21 10.63 20.58 3.41
N ASP A 22 9.83 21.47 3.99
CA ASP A 22 9.94 22.91 3.80
C ASP A 22 11.32 23.44 4.24
N GLY A 23 12.01 24.13 3.34
CA GLY A 23 13.36 24.66 3.57
C GLY A 23 14.50 23.65 3.49
N VAL A 24 14.22 22.36 3.31
CA VAL A 24 15.23 21.28 3.24
C VAL A 24 15.44 20.79 1.82
N ASN A 25 14.36 20.45 1.11
CA ASN A 25 14.42 19.98 -0.28
C ASN A 25 13.49 20.79 -1.21
N GLY A 26 12.85 21.82 -0.67
CA GLY A 26 11.83 22.59 -1.35
C GLY A 26 11.17 23.64 -0.48
N ARG A 27 10.00 24.10 -0.91
CA ARG A 27 9.14 25.07 -0.24
C ARG A 27 7.69 24.62 -0.36
N LEU A 28 6.97 24.62 0.76
CA LEU A 28 5.53 24.35 0.79
C LEU A 28 4.74 25.65 0.76
N LEU A 29 3.65 25.67 -0.01
CA LEU A 29 2.74 26.80 -0.15
C LEU A 29 1.43 26.52 0.58
N ALA A 30 0.95 27.46 1.38
CA ALA A 30 -0.29 27.29 2.13
C ALA A 30 -1.58 27.42 1.28
N THR A 31 -1.49 28.05 0.10
CA THR A 31 -2.63 28.33 -0.78
C THR A 31 -2.28 28.07 -2.24
N GLU A 32 -3.30 27.81 -3.06
CA GLU A 32 -3.20 27.60 -4.51
C GLU A 32 -3.15 28.92 -5.31
N GLU A 33 -3.09 30.06 -4.62
CA GLU A 33 -3.09 31.37 -5.24
C GLU A 33 -1.83 31.60 -6.08
N ALA A 34 -2.00 32.20 -7.26
CA ALA A 34 -0.88 32.49 -8.17
C ALA A 34 0.20 33.38 -7.52
N SER A 35 -0.20 34.27 -6.60
CA SER A 35 0.71 35.11 -5.83
C SER A 35 1.58 34.31 -4.87
N ALA A 36 1.05 33.24 -4.26
CA ALA A 36 1.81 32.35 -3.38
C ALA A 36 2.86 31.57 -4.19
N LEU A 37 2.48 31.05 -5.36
CA LEU A 37 3.42 30.38 -6.26
C LEU A 37 4.53 31.32 -6.74
N ALA A 38 4.18 32.53 -7.19
CA ALA A 38 5.15 33.53 -7.62
C ALA A 38 6.14 33.85 -6.49
N THR A 39 5.64 34.05 -5.26
CA THR A 39 6.48 34.30 -4.07
C THR A 39 7.41 33.12 -3.78
N GLY A 40 6.92 31.88 -3.85
CA GLY A 40 7.73 30.68 -3.63
C GLY A 40 8.82 30.49 -4.68
N LEU A 41 8.53 30.80 -5.94
CA LEU A 41 9.52 30.76 -7.03
C LEU A 41 10.57 31.87 -6.88
N SER A 42 10.15 33.11 -6.57
CA SER A 42 11.05 34.23 -6.32
C SER A 42 11.99 33.93 -5.15
N TRP A 43 11.46 33.39 -4.05
CA TRP A 43 12.28 32.95 -2.91
C TRP A 43 13.41 32.03 -3.36
N LEU A 44 13.12 30.99 -4.16
CA LEU A 44 14.14 30.04 -4.64
C LEU A 44 15.16 30.71 -5.60
N ALA A 45 14.69 31.63 -6.45
CA ALA A 45 15.52 32.38 -7.39
C ALA A 45 16.46 33.38 -6.69
N GLU A 46 16.06 33.93 -5.56
CA GLU A 46 16.80 34.94 -4.80
C GLU A 46 17.73 34.33 -3.73
N LEU A 47 17.65 33.02 -3.47
CA LEU A 47 18.52 32.37 -2.50
C LEU A 47 20.02 32.53 -2.84
N PRO A 48 20.88 32.78 -1.82
CA PRO A 48 22.32 32.70 -1.97
C PRO A 48 22.75 31.33 -2.51
N ALA A 49 23.82 31.30 -3.30
CA ALA A 49 24.29 30.09 -3.98
C ALA A 49 24.47 28.90 -3.01
N GLN A 50 25.06 29.14 -1.84
CA GLN A 50 25.29 28.13 -0.81
C GLN A 50 23.97 27.55 -0.28
N ARG A 51 22.97 28.40 -0.03
CA ARG A 51 21.66 27.95 0.45
C ARG A 51 20.90 27.17 -0.62
N ARG A 52 21.03 27.59 -1.88
CA ARG A 52 20.48 26.86 -3.02
C ARG A 52 21.14 25.48 -3.15
N GLU A 53 22.45 25.39 -3.01
CA GLU A 53 23.18 24.12 -3.06
C GLU A 53 22.71 23.16 -1.96
N THR A 54 22.56 23.63 -0.72
CA THR A 54 22.01 22.81 0.37
C THR A 54 20.61 22.25 0.04
N LEU A 55 19.72 23.06 -0.56
CA LEU A 55 18.40 22.58 -0.99
C LEU A 55 18.49 21.54 -2.12
N GLN A 56 19.43 21.72 -3.06
CA GLN A 56 19.65 20.76 -4.15
C GLN A 56 20.18 19.43 -3.61
N GLU A 57 21.07 19.46 -2.62
CA GLU A 57 21.55 18.27 -1.91
C GLU A 57 20.41 17.56 -1.18
N GLY A 58 19.57 18.31 -0.46
CA GLY A 58 18.36 17.80 0.17
C GLY A 58 17.43 17.11 -0.84
N ALA A 59 17.18 17.74 -1.99
CA ALA A 59 16.40 17.15 -3.07
C ALA A 59 17.00 15.84 -3.58
N ARG A 60 18.32 15.79 -3.82
CA ARG A 60 18.99 14.54 -4.23
C ARG A 60 18.92 13.47 -3.14
N ALA A 61 19.03 13.85 -1.87
CA ALA A 61 18.95 12.92 -0.74
C ALA A 61 17.56 12.27 -0.66
N THR A 62 16.50 13.09 -0.68
CA THR A 62 15.11 12.61 -0.70
C THR A 62 14.86 11.68 -1.89
N ALA A 63 15.34 12.03 -3.09
CA ALA A 63 15.19 11.17 -4.27
C ALA A 63 15.90 9.81 -4.14
N ARG A 64 17.07 9.77 -3.49
CA ARG A 64 17.77 8.50 -3.21
C ARG A 64 17.00 7.64 -2.22
N GLU A 65 16.48 8.24 -1.16
CA GLU A 65 15.70 7.54 -0.13
C GLU A 65 14.39 6.98 -0.68
N LEU A 66 13.69 7.74 -1.53
CA LEU A 66 12.44 7.31 -2.15
C LEU A 66 12.65 6.50 -3.44
N SER A 67 13.90 6.17 -3.79
CA SER A 67 14.18 5.38 -4.99
C SER A 67 13.49 4.02 -4.94
N ILE A 68 13.16 3.48 -6.11
CA ILE A 68 12.49 2.18 -6.23
C ILE A 68 13.28 1.06 -5.53
N GLY A 69 14.61 1.08 -5.63
CA GLY A 69 15.48 0.08 -5.01
C GLY A 69 15.43 0.16 -3.48
N HIS A 70 15.50 1.36 -2.91
CA HIS A 70 15.45 1.55 -1.47
C HIS A 70 14.07 1.19 -0.90
N THR A 71 13.00 1.67 -1.53
CA THR A 71 11.62 1.40 -1.12
C THR A 71 11.30 -0.09 -1.24
N ALA A 72 11.67 -0.76 -2.34
CA ALA A 72 11.44 -2.19 -2.52
C ALA A 72 12.19 -3.02 -1.47
N ALA A 73 13.45 -2.67 -1.15
CA ALA A 73 14.21 -3.35 -0.12
C ALA A 73 13.55 -3.22 1.26
N ARG A 74 13.13 -2.00 1.64
CA ARG A 74 12.46 -1.72 2.91
C ARG A 74 11.14 -2.50 3.04
N THR A 75 10.33 -2.50 1.98
CA THR A 75 9.06 -3.25 1.93
C THR A 75 9.30 -4.76 2.01
N ARG A 76 10.28 -5.29 1.27
CA ARG A 76 10.68 -6.70 1.35
C ARG A 76 11.10 -7.09 2.76
N ASP A 77 11.90 -6.26 3.43
CA ASP A 77 12.39 -6.55 4.77
C ASP A 77 11.28 -6.46 5.82
N LEU A 78 10.30 -5.57 5.62
CA LEU A 78 9.07 -5.56 6.42
C LEU A 78 8.29 -6.87 6.23
N TYR A 79 8.04 -7.31 5.00
CA TYR A 79 7.34 -8.57 4.73
C TYR A 79 8.07 -9.77 5.32
N ARG A 80 9.40 -9.84 5.18
CA ARG A 80 10.20 -10.91 5.80
C ARG A 80 10.01 -10.96 7.31
N ARG A 81 10.07 -9.80 7.99
CA ARG A 81 9.86 -9.71 9.44
C ARG A 81 8.46 -10.14 9.85
N LEU A 82 7.42 -9.70 9.13
CA LEU A 82 6.04 -10.08 9.42
C LEU A 82 5.80 -11.58 9.20
N ILE A 83 6.36 -12.17 8.14
CA ILE A 83 6.28 -13.61 7.91
C ILE A 83 7.00 -14.39 9.01
N GLN A 84 8.19 -13.97 9.43
CA GLN A 84 8.93 -14.61 10.52
C GLN A 84 8.21 -14.49 11.87
N ALA A 85 7.71 -13.30 12.20
CA ALA A 85 6.93 -13.06 13.42
C ALA A 85 5.65 -13.89 13.42
N GLY A 86 4.93 -13.94 12.29
CA GLY A 86 3.73 -14.74 12.12
C GLY A 86 4.00 -16.24 12.28
N ARG A 87 5.16 -16.75 11.83
CA ARG A 87 5.53 -18.16 12.02
C ARG A 87 5.82 -18.51 13.49
N SER A 88 6.26 -17.55 14.29
CA SER A 88 6.54 -17.72 15.72
C SER A 88 5.32 -17.45 16.61
N SER A 89 4.41 -16.55 16.19
CA SER A 89 3.16 -16.23 16.91
C SER A 89 2.00 -17.16 16.57
N TRP A 90 2.10 -17.93 15.48
CA TRP A 90 1.16 -19.00 15.11
C TRP A 90 1.45 -20.31 15.85
N VAL A 91 1.72 -20.22 17.15
CA VAL A 91 1.81 -21.39 18.06
C VAL A 91 0.80 -21.28 19.21
N GLY A 92 0.06 -20.16 19.35
CA GLY A 92 -0.84 -19.93 20.50
C GLY A 92 -2.30 -19.56 20.21
N GLY A 93 -2.66 -19.15 18.98
CA GLY A 93 -3.99 -18.54 18.70
C GLY A 93 -4.84 -19.22 17.62
N ALA A 94 -4.30 -20.17 16.87
CA ALA A 94 -4.96 -20.78 15.71
C ALA A 94 -5.72 -22.09 16.03
N VAL A 95 -6.24 -22.26 17.25
CA VAL A 95 -6.95 -23.51 17.64
C VAL A 95 -8.48 -23.36 17.67
N LEU A 96 -9.07 -22.16 17.68
CA LEU A 96 -10.53 -22.05 17.82
C LEU A 96 -11.32 -21.51 16.62
N GLU A 97 -10.70 -20.86 15.62
CA GLU A 97 -11.44 -20.34 14.46
C GLU A 97 -11.30 -21.14 13.16
N ASP A 98 -10.32 -22.05 13.09
CA ASP A 98 -10.07 -22.85 11.88
C ASP A 98 -9.95 -24.34 12.22
N SER A 99 -10.94 -24.83 12.97
CA SER A 99 -11.08 -26.25 13.24
C SER A 99 -11.05 -27.05 11.92
N PRO A 100 -10.31 -28.17 11.84
CA PRO A 100 -10.36 -29.10 10.72
C PRO A 100 -11.80 -29.45 10.29
N TRP A 101 -12.74 -29.42 11.25
CA TRP A 101 -14.17 -29.55 11.03
C TRP A 101 -14.77 -28.46 10.15
N HIS A 102 -14.39 -27.18 10.31
CA HIS A 102 -14.88 -26.10 9.46
C HIS A 102 -14.37 -26.23 8.01
N ARG A 103 -13.14 -26.72 7.82
CA ARG A 103 -12.61 -27.02 6.48
C ARG A 103 -13.29 -28.24 5.85
N ALA A 104 -13.53 -29.30 6.62
CA ALA A 104 -14.25 -30.48 6.17
C ALA A 104 -15.72 -30.17 5.83
N ARG A 105 -16.39 -29.36 6.65
CA ARG A 105 -17.80 -28.95 6.45
C ARG A 105 -17.99 -28.11 5.18
N ARG A 106 -17.04 -27.22 4.85
CA ARG A 106 -17.11 -26.45 3.60
C ARG A 106 -17.05 -27.34 2.35
N ARG A 107 -16.22 -28.38 2.35
CA ARG A 107 -16.13 -29.35 1.23
C ARG A 107 -17.38 -30.23 1.11
N LEU A 108 -17.92 -30.71 2.23
CA LEU A 108 -19.15 -31.50 2.22
C LEU A 108 -20.38 -30.69 1.76
N ALA A 109 -20.42 -29.39 2.08
CA ALA A 109 -21.52 -28.51 1.67
C ALA A 109 -21.55 -28.27 0.15
N GLU A 110 -20.39 -28.26 -0.51
CA GLU A 110 -20.30 -28.15 -1.98
C GLU A 110 -20.80 -29.43 -2.67
N GLU A 111 -20.50 -30.60 -2.12
CA GLU A 111 -20.97 -31.89 -2.67
C GLU A 111 -22.44 -32.21 -2.35
N TRP A 112 -23.02 -31.58 -1.32
CA TRP A 112 -24.44 -31.76 -0.96
C TRP A 112 -25.41 -31.26 -2.04
N LYS A 113 -24.91 -30.48 -3.01
CA LYS A 113 -25.69 -30.07 -4.17
C LYS A 113 -25.82 -31.20 -5.21
N ILE A 114 -24.79 -32.03 -5.35
CA ILE A 114 -24.77 -33.17 -6.26
C ILE A 114 -25.67 -34.29 -5.72
N VAL A 115 -25.58 -34.57 -4.41
CA VAL A 115 -26.40 -35.59 -3.74
C VAL A 115 -27.90 -35.26 -3.80
N ARG A 116 -28.27 -33.97 -3.66
CA ARG A 116 -29.68 -33.55 -3.80
C ARG A 116 -30.21 -33.71 -5.22
N ASN A 117 -29.40 -33.36 -6.23
CA ASN A 117 -29.82 -33.52 -7.61
C ASN A 117 -30.00 -34.99 -7.97
N LEU A 118 -29.14 -35.88 -7.45
CA LEU A 118 -29.29 -37.33 -7.63
C LEU A 118 -30.51 -37.88 -6.87
N ALA A 119 -30.78 -37.40 -5.66
CA ALA A 119 -31.95 -37.80 -4.88
C ALA A 119 -33.27 -37.34 -5.52
N HIS A 120 -33.30 -36.15 -6.14
CA HIS A 120 -34.45 -35.70 -6.91
C HIS A 120 -34.65 -36.55 -8.18
N ALA A 121 -33.57 -36.86 -8.91
CA ALA A 121 -33.67 -37.72 -10.11
C ALA A 121 -34.10 -39.17 -9.80
N LEU A 122 -33.71 -39.71 -8.64
CA LEU A 122 -34.17 -41.04 -8.18
C LEU A 122 -35.62 -41.00 -7.64
N GLY A 123 -36.04 -39.86 -7.09
CA GLY A 123 -37.43 -39.65 -6.66
C GLY A 123 -38.40 -39.65 -7.84
N ASP A 124 -38.04 -38.96 -8.92
CA ASP A 124 -38.86 -38.89 -10.14
C ASP A 124 -39.02 -40.29 -10.80
N LEU A 125 -37.96 -41.10 -10.80
CA LEU A 125 -37.99 -42.47 -11.34
C LEU A 125 -38.86 -43.44 -10.52
N LEU A 126 -38.92 -43.27 -9.20
CA LEU A 126 -39.74 -44.13 -8.33
C LEU A 126 -41.21 -43.71 -8.33
N SER A 127 -41.51 -42.43 -8.61
CA SER A 127 -42.90 -41.96 -8.78
C SER A 127 -43.49 -42.25 -10.16
N GLU A 128 -42.69 -42.56 -11.18
CA GLU A 128 -43.16 -42.98 -12.51
C GLU A 128 -43.48 -44.49 -12.61
N GLU A 129 -43.10 -45.31 -11.62
CA GLU A 129 -43.45 -46.75 -11.56
C GLU A 129 -44.78 -47.04 -10.83
N GLU A 130 -45.44 -46.04 -10.22
CA GLU A 130 -46.70 -46.18 -9.46
C GLU A 130 -47.98 -45.64 -10.15
N GLU A 131 -47.93 -45.22 -11.43
CA GLU A 131 -49.11 -44.94 -12.28
C GLU A 131 -49.37 -46.04 -13.31
#